data_AF-A0A936ICI8-F1
#
_entry.id   AF-A0A936ICI8-F1
#
_cell.length_a   1.000
_cell.length_b   1.000
_cell.length_c   1.000
_cell.angle_alpha   90.00
_cell.angle_beta   90.00
_cell.angle_gamma   90.00
#
_symmetry.space_group_name_H-M   'P 1'
#
loop_
_entity.id
_entity.type
_entity.pdbx_description
1 polymer ?
#
loop_
_entity_poly.entity_id
_entity_poly.type
_entity_poly.pdbx_seq_one_letter_code
_entity_poly.pdbx_strand_id
1 'polypeptide(L)'
;MPPASNIQFDFQCETFEIPERKWKEWINKMIKLHGKKPGNINIIFCDDLYLLNMNKQFLGHDYFTDIITFPLANDKIEGELYISIDRVIDNAPKFNQDVEQEKLRVIIHGILHLLGFKDKTKAEQKQMRELEEEAVNLYNNALVPKDNYFDWVYGVVQTIPRGRVSTYGAIADYLSLGSARMVGWALNQLKGHVSNIPAHRVVNVKGELSGRMMFGEAGERMAKLLRKEGVKVVDHKVTPMEDFFWHPEEG
;
A
#
# COMPACT_ATOMS: atom_id res chain seq x y z
N MET A 1 14.69 27.80 6.70
CA MET A 1 14.70 26.51 5.96
C MET A 1 14.73 25.39 6.99
N PRO A 2 13.84 24.38 6.92
CA PRO A 2 14.07 23.15 7.68
C PRO A 2 15.39 22.52 7.21
N PRO A 3 16.20 21.92 8.10
CA PRO A 3 17.46 21.29 7.69
C PRO A 3 17.16 20.24 6.63
N ALA A 4 18.01 20.16 5.61
CA ALA A 4 17.98 19.08 4.63
C ALA A 4 17.96 17.76 5.39
N SER A 5 16.97 16.91 5.12
CA SER A 5 16.93 15.60 5.76
C SER A 5 18.06 14.76 5.18
N ASN A 6 18.99 14.33 6.03
CA ASN A 6 20.12 13.47 5.64
C ASN A 6 19.69 12.00 5.57
N ILE A 7 18.56 11.74 4.92
CA ILE A 7 18.11 10.38 4.59
C ILE A 7 18.65 10.04 3.21
N GLN A 8 19.46 8.99 3.13
CA GLN A 8 20.04 8.46 1.90
C GLN A 8 19.49 7.07 1.62
N PHE A 9 19.39 6.74 0.33
CA PHE A 9 18.97 5.42 -0.15
C PHE A 9 20.07 4.86 -1.02
N ASP A 10 20.60 3.70 -0.65
CA ASP A 10 21.64 2.98 -1.37
C ASP A 10 21.13 1.60 -1.81
N PHE A 11 21.73 1.05 -2.87
CA PHE A 11 21.31 -0.21 -3.47
C PHE A 11 22.53 -1.12 -3.70
N GLN A 12 22.46 -2.35 -3.19
CA GLN A 12 23.46 -3.41 -3.37
C GLN A 12 22.96 -4.55 -4.27
N CYS A 13 21.74 -4.44 -4.78
CA CYS A 13 21.09 -5.40 -5.68
C CYS A 13 20.44 -4.68 -6.88
N GLU A 14 19.82 -5.43 -7.81
CA GLU A 14 19.02 -4.84 -8.87
C GLU A 14 17.97 -3.87 -8.30
N THR A 15 17.87 -2.69 -8.93
CA THR A 15 17.11 -1.56 -8.42
C THR A 15 15.65 -1.58 -8.87
N PHE A 16 14.80 -0.91 -8.11
CA PHE A 16 13.44 -0.52 -8.50
C PHE A 16 13.29 0.98 -8.28
N GLU A 17 12.42 1.64 -9.05
CA GLU A 17 12.17 3.07 -8.88
C GLU A 17 11.56 3.34 -7.50
N ILE A 18 12.16 4.29 -6.76
CA ILE A 18 11.64 4.73 -5.47
C ILE A 18 11.25 6.21 -5.50
N PRO A 19 10.11 6.58 -4.88
CA PRO A 19 9.71 7.98 -4.78
C PRO A 19 10.46 8.66 -3.62
N GLU A 20 11.78 8.81 -3.75
CA GLU A 20 12.69 9.27 -2.68
C GLU A 20 12.15 10.45 -1.89
N ARG A 21 11.73 11.53 -2.58
CA ARG A 21 11.22 12.74 -1.91
C ARG A 21 10.05 12.43 -0.99
N LYS A 22 9.10 11.61 -1.46
CA LYS A 22 7.92 11.21 -0.69
C LYS A 22 8.31 10.39 0.54
N TRP A 23 9.22 9.43 0.37
CA TRP A 23 9.70 8.62 1.49
C TRP A 23 10.45 9.46 2.52
N LYS A 24 11.33 10.38 2.08
CA LYS A 24 12.02 11.31 2.99
C LYS A 24 11.02 12.16 3.77
N GLU A 25 10.04 12.78 3.11
CA GLU A 25 9.02 13.59 3.77
C GLU A 25 8.22 12.79 4.80
N TRP A 26 7.81 11.58 4.44
CA TRP A 26 7.05 10.68 5.31
C TRP A 26 7.86 10.23 6.54
N ILE A 27 9.09 9.75 6.36
CA ILE A 27 9.98 9.32 7.45
C ILE A 27 10.25 10.50 8.40
N ASN A 28 10.57 11.68 7.85
CA ASN A 28 10.77 12.88 8.68
C ASN A 28 9.52 13.26 9.47
N LYS A 29 8.33 13.10 8.88
CA LYS A 29 7.07 13.37 9.57
C LYS A 29 6.89 12.41 10.74
N MET A 30 7.13 11.12 10.56
CA MET A 30 7.10 10.13 11.63
C MET A 30 8.09 10.47 12.75
N ILE A 31 9.35 10.75 12.43
CA ILE A 31 10.37 11.12 13.43
C ILE A 31 9.94 12.35 14.24
N LYS A 32 9.37 13.36 13.58
CA LYS A 32 8.86 14.58 14.23
C LYS A 32 7.64 14.32 15.11
N LEU A 33 6.71 13.47 14.69
CA LEU A 33 5.53 13.10 15.50
C LEU A 33 5.93 12.45 16.82
N HIS A 34 7.05 11.72 16.85
CA HIS A 34 7.63 11.15 18.07
C HIS A 34 8.56 12.11 18.83
N GLY A 35 8.58 13.41 18.47
CA GLY A 35 9.33 14.45 19.20
C GLY A 35 10.85 14.35 19.04
N LYS A 36 11.35 13.61 18.04
CA LYS A 36 12.78 13.43 17.78
C LYS A 36 13.24 14.28 16.59
N LYS A 37 14.55 14.46 16.46
CA LYS A 37 15.18 15.14 15.32
C LYS A 37 15.80 14.12 14.38
N PRO A 38 15.57 14.21 13.06
CA PRO A 38 16.24 13.34 12.11
C PRO A 38 17.74 13.65 12.07
N GLY A 39 18.57 12.60 12.18
CA GLY A 39 20.01 12.64 11.93
C GLY A 39 20.32 12.09 10.53
N ASN A 40 21.51 11.48 10.37
CA ASN A 40 21.87 10.76 9.15
C ASN A 40 21.27 9.35 9.16
N ILE A 41 20.37 9.06 8.24
CA ILE A 41 19.78 7.72 8.13
C ILE A 41 20.12 7.19 6.75
N ASN A 42 20.84 6.07 6.71
CA ASN A 42 21.08 5.38 5.46
C ASN A 42 20.18 4.15 5.36
N ILE A 43 19.46 4.02 4.25
CA ILE A 43 18.59 2.87 3.98
C ILE A 43 19.18 2.14 2.78
N ILE A 44 19.73 0.96 3.04
CA ILE A 44 20.45 0.13 2.09
C ILE A 44 19.58 -1.05 1.69
N PHE A 45 19.19 -1.10 0.41
CA PHE A 45 18.48 -2.23 -0.16
C PHE A 45 19.47 -3.27 -0.68
N CYS A 46 19.25 -4.54 -0.35
CA CYS A 46 20.17 -5.62 -0.66
C CYS A 46 19.42 -6.95 -0.90
N ASP A 47 20.15 -7.94 -1.38
CA ASP A 47 19.65 -9.31 -1.52
C ASP A 47 19.76 -10.09 -0.20
N ASP A 48 19.15 -11.27 -0.17
CA ASP A 48 19.09 -12.13 1.00
C ASP A 48 20.47 -12.63 1.48
N LEU A 49 21.40 -12.85 0.55
CA LEU A 49 22.74 -13.35 0.86
C LEU A 49 23.59 -12.26 1.50
N TYR A 50 23.49 -11.02 1.00
CA TYR A 50 24.12 -9.86 1.57
C TYR A 50 23.64 -9.64 3.00
N LEU A 51 22.32 -9.64 3.22
CA LEU A 51 21.77 -9.42 4.56
C LEU A 51 22.11 -10.56 5.52
N LEU A 52 22.09 -11.82 5.07
CA LEU A 52 22.52 -12.97 5.87
C LEU A 52 23.98 -12.83 6.32
N ASN A 53 24.87 -12.41 5.41
CA ASN A 53 26.28 -12.19 5.74
C ASN A 53 26.44 -11.09 6.80
N MET A 54 25.70 -9.99 6.69
CA MET A 54 25.67 -8.94 7.70
C MET A 54 25.15 -9.45 9.06
N ASN A 55 24.07 -10.24 9.06
CA ASN A 55 23.49 -10.83 10.27
C ASN A 55 24.49 -11.73 11.00
N LYS A 56 25.25 -12.53 10.24
CA LYS A 56 26.33 -13.37 10.77
C LYS A 56 27.49 -12.56 11.32
N GLN A 57 28.00 -11.63 10.51
CA GLN A 57 29.23 -10.91 10.82
C GLN A 57 29.09 -9.94 11.99
N PHE A 58 27.95 -9.24 12.10
CA PHE A 58 27.78 -8.17 13.08
C PHE A 58 26.87 -8.53 14.25
N LEU A 59 25.95 -9.48 14.08
CA LEU A 59 24.99 -9.88 15.13
C LEU A 59 25.17 -11.33 15.61
N GLY A 60 26.00 -12.14 14.93
CA GLY A 60 26.22 -13.54 15.28
C GLY A 60 24.99 -14.43 15.03
N HIS A 61 24.08 -14.01 14.16
CA HIS A 61 22.84 -14.71 13.86
C HIS A 61 22.90 -15.38 12.48
N ASP A 62 22.56 -16.67 12.43
CA ASP A 62 22.52 -17.46 11.19
C ASP A 62 21.08 -17.78 10.77
N TYR A 63 20.33 -16.72 10.44
CA TYR A 63 19.01 -16.83 9.85
C TYR A 63 18.72 -15.63 8.94
N PHE A 64 17.82 -15.84 7.97
CA PHE A 64 17.33 -14.76 7.12
C PHE A 64 16.34 -13.87 7.87
N THR A 65 16.48 -12.57 7.69
CA THR A 65 15.58 -11.54 8.22
C THR A 65 15.26 -10.56 7.09
N ASP A 66 14.18 -9.81 7.22
CA ASP A 66 13.78 -8.76 6.30
C ASP A 66 14.53 -7.45 6.52
N ILE A 67 14.99 -7.18 7.76
CA ILE A 67 15.71 -5.96 8.09
C ILE A 67 16.73 -6.13 9.22
N ILE A 68 17.86 -5.43 9.10
CA ILE A 68 18.80 -5.20 10.20
C ILE A 68 18.95 -3.70 10.40
N THR A 69 18.87 -3.24 11.65
CA THR A 69 19.02 -1.83 12.01
C THR A 69 20.24 -1.63 12.92
N PHE A 70 21.17 -0.78 12.49
CA PHE A 70 22.34 -0.37 13.27
C PHE A 70 22.20 1.08 13.72
N PRO A 71 21.85 1.35 15.00
CA PRO A 71 21.84 2.72 15.51
C PRO A 71 23.28 3.24 15.64
N LEU A 72 23.53 4.43 15.08
CA LEU A 72 24.83 5.12 15.13
C LEU A 72 24.90 6.22 16.20
N ALA A 73 23.75 6.65 16.72
CA ALA A 73 23.67 7.59 17.83
C ALA A 73 22.55 7.21 18.82
N ASN A 74 22.73 7.62 20.09
CA ASN A 74 21.74 7.37 21.14
C ASN A 74 20.77 8.55 21.36
N ASP A 75 21.20 9.77 21.00
CA ASP A 75 20.49 11.04 21.24
C ASP A 75 19.77 11.58 19.99
N LYS A 76 20.17 11.11 18.80
CA LYS A 76 19.58 11.44 17.50
C LYS A 76 19.14 10.17 16.78
N ILE A 77 18.20 10.32 15.84
CA ILE A 77 17.81 9.23 14.95
C ILE A 77 18.83 9.16 13.83
N GLU A 78 19.92 8.45 14.10
CA GLU A 78 21.05 8.24 13.19
C GLU A 78 21.35 6.74 13.14
N GLY A 79 21.47 6.19 11.94
CA GLY A 79 21.62 4.75 11.79
C GLY A 79 21.57 4.25 10.36
N GLU A 80 21.86 2.97 10.22
CA GLU A 80 21.81 2.25 8.95
C GLU A 80 20.73 1.17 9.02
N LEU A 81 19.91 1.09 7.97
CA LEU A 81 18.86 0.08 7.81
C LEU A 81 19.23 -0.76 6.58
N TYR A 82 19.50 -2.04 6.78
CA TYR A 82 19.75 -2.98 5.70
C TYR A 82 18.50 -3.81 5.46
N ILE A 83 17.92 -3.73 4.27
CA ILE A 83 16.61 -4.33 3.94
C ILE A 83 16.79 -5.35 2.82
N SER A 84 16.33 -6.59 3.05
CA SER A 84 16.30 -7.64 2.04
C SER A 84 15.05 -7.50 1.17
N ILE A 85 15.26 -7.18 -0.11
CA ILE A 85 14.15 -7.05 -1.07
C ILE A 85 13.51 -8.41 -1.36
N ASP A 86 14.31 -9.46 -1.42
CA ASP A 86 13.84 -10.83 -1.62
C ASP A 86 12.85 -11.22 -0.51
N ARG A 87 13.16 -10.86 0.75
CA ARG A 87 12.28 -11.15 1.89
C ARG A 87 11.01 -10.33 1.88
N VAL A 88 11.10 -9.06 1.52
CA VAL A 88 9.93 -8.20 1.37
C VAL A 88 8.97 -8.78 0.32
N ILE A 89 9.49 -9.21 -0.82
CA ILE A 89 8.71 -9.85 -1.90
C ILE A 89 8.11 -11.18 -1.42
N ASP A 90 8.90 -12.04 -0.77
CA ASP A 90 8.44 -13.32 -0.24
C ASP A 90 7.38 -13.20 0.87
N ASN A 91 7.45 -12.13 1.66
CA ASN A 91 6.58 -11.93 2.82
C ASN A 91 5.25 -11.28 2.45
N ALA A 92 5.21 -10.41 1.44
CA ALA A 92 3.98 -9.71 1.04
C ALA A 92 2.77 -10.66 0.83
N PRO A 93 2.89 -11.80 0.10
CA PRO A 93 1.78 -12.75 -0.04
C PRO A 93 1.38 -13.42 1.28
N LYS A 94 2.33 -13.70 2.18
CA LYS A 94 2.08 -14.34 3.48
C LYS A 94 1.22 -13.45 4.39
N PHE A 95 1.36 -12.14 4.26
CA PHE A 95 0.59 -11.15 5.01
C PHE A 95 -0.64 -10.63 4.26
N ASN A 96 -0.94 -11.15 3.06
CA ASN A 96 -2.02 -10.68 2.20
C ASN A 96 -1.91 -9.18 1.88
N GLN A 97 -0.67 -8.70 1.75
CA GLN A 97 -0.28 -7.31 1.49
C GLN A 97 0.31 -7.21 0.07
N ASP A 98 0.29 -6.00 -0.48
CA ASP A 98 1.03 -5.69 -1.70
C ASP A 98 2.52 -5.47 -1.37
N VAL A 99 3.41 -5.78 -2.32
CA VAL A 99 4.86 -5.60 -2.15
C VAL A 99 5.20 -4.16 -1.78
N GLU A 100 4.51 -3.17 -2.36
CA GLU A 100 4.75 -1.76 -2.04
C GLU A 100 4.37 -1.42 -0.58
N GLN A 101 3.30 -2.02 -0.06
CA GLN A 101 2.93 -1.80 1.35
C GLN A 101 3.90 -2.49 2.31
N GLU A 102 4.38 -3.68 1.95
CA GLU A 102 5.38 -4.38 2.76
C GLU A 102 6.71 -3.63 2.79
N LYS A 103 7.15 -3.06 1.65
CA LYS A 103 8.33 -2.17 1.61
C LYS A 103 8.22 -1.03 2.61
N LEU A 104 7.09 -0.31 2.60
CA LEU A 104 6.85 0.79 3.54
C LEU A 104 6.88 0.28 4.98
N ARG A 105 6.24 -0.86 5.25
CA ARG A 105 6.19 -1.45 6.58
C ARG A 105 7.57 -1.80 7.10
N VAL A 106 8.42 -2.44 6.29
CA VAL A 106 9.78 -2.81 6.69
C VAL A 106 10.67 -1.57 6.89
N ILE A 107 10.55 -0.55 6.02
CA ILE A 107 11.27 0.72 6.21
C ILE A 107 10.89 1.35 7.55
N ILE A 108 9.59 1.51 7.84
CA ILE A 108 9.18 2.15 9.08
C ILE A 108 9.51 1.28 10.30
N HIS A 109 9.46 -0.04 10.19
CA HIS A 109 9.88 -0.95 11.25
C HIS A 109 11.31 -0.64 11.72
N GLY A 110 12.25 -0.48 10.79
CA GLY A 110 13.62 -0.06 11.11
C GLY A 110 13.71 1.34 11.73
N ILE A 111 12.92 2.29 11.22
CA ILE A 111 12.86 3.65 11.80
C ILE A 111 12.28 3.62 13.23
N LEU A 112 11.29 2.79 13.52
CA LEU A 112 10.72 2.62 14.85
C LEU A 112 11.74 2.01 15.82
N HIS A 113 12.59 1.09 15.35
CA HIS A 113 13.74 0.63 16.14
C HIS A 113 14.73 1.76 16.45
N LEU A 114 15.07 2.61 15.47
CA LEU A 114 15.90 3.80 15.74
C LEU A 114 15.24 4.78 16.71
N LEU A 115 13.90 4.85 16.74
CA LEU A 115 13.12 5.63 17.71
C LEU A 115 13.08 4.99 19.12
N GLY A 116 13.59 3.76 19.26
CA GLY A 116 13.71 3.04 20.54
C GLY A 116 12.55 2.08 20.83
N PHE A 117 11.65 1.85 19.86
CA PHE A 117 10.61 0.83 20.00
C PHE A 117 11.23 -0.57 19.86
N LYS A 118 10.72 -1.49 20.67
CA LYS A 118 11.14 -2.89 20.70
C LYS A 118 9.96 -3.77 20.31
N ASP A 119 10.23 -5.04 20.09
CA ASP A 119 9.27 -6.03 19.56
C ASP A 119 9.50 -7.44 20.12
N LYS A 120 10.12 -7.56 21.30
CA LYS A 120 10.46 -8.87 21.88
C LYS A 120 9.29 -9.50 22.63
N THR A 121 8.51 -8.69 23.34
CA THR A 121 7.33 -9.15 24.08
C THR A 121 6.06 -8.98 23.26
N LYS A 122 5.00 -9.73 23.60
CA LYS A 122 3.70 -9.60 22.90
C LYS A 122 3.11 -8.18 22.96
N ALA A 123 3.35 -7.46 24.05
CA ALA A 123 2.89 -6.07 24.22
C ALA A 123 3.67 -5.12 23.29
N GLU A 124 5.00 -5.27 23.27
CA GLU A 124 5.91 -4.54 22.38
C GLU A 124 5.56 -4.81 20.90
N GLN A 125 5.36 -6.07 20.52
CA GLN A 125 4.95 -6.44 19.15
C GLN A 125 3.62 -5.79 18.77
N LYS A 126 2.64 -5.82 19.66
CA LYS A 126 1.34 -5.19 19.41
C LYS A 126 1.49 -3.69 19.19
N GLN A 127 2.25 -3.02 20.05
CA GLN A 127 2.53 -1.58 19.92
C GLN A 127 3.28 -1.27 18.62
N MET A 128 4.29 -2.07 18.27
CA MET A 128 5.03 -1.92 17.02
C MET A 128 4.11 -2.06 15.81
N ARG A 129 3.22 -3.06 15.80
CA ARG A 129 2.22 -3.22 14.73
C ARG A 129 1.26 -2.04 14.63
N GLU A 130 0.82 -1.49 15.75
CA GLU A 130 -0.05 -0.30 15.76
C GLU A 130 0.67 0.92 15.16
N LEU A 131 1.95 1.13 15.49
CA LEU A 131 2.77 2.23 14.97
C LEU A 131 3.15 2.05 13.50
N GLU A 132 3.47 0.82 13.08
CA GLU A 132 3.67 0.49 11.66
C GLU A 132 2.41 0.82 10.85
N GLU A 133 1.24 0.41 11.35
CA GLU A 133 -0.03 0.66 10.69
C GLU A 133 -0.37 2.15 10.66
N GLU A 134 -0.13 2.88 11.75
CA GLU A 134 -0.25 4.34 11.77
C GLU A 134 0.64 4.99 10.71
N ALA A 135 1.90 4.55 10.60
CA ALA A 135 2.84 5.13 9.67
C ALA A 135 2.54 4.80 8.21
N VAL A 136 2.17 3.55 7.90
CA VAL A 136 1.72 3.15 6.56
C VAL A 136 0.47 3.94 6.19
N ASN A 137 -0.48 4.09 7.11
CA ASN A 137 -1.64 4.94 6.90
C ASN A 137 -1.25 6.40 6.74
N LEU A 138 -0.26 6.91 7.48
CA LEU A 138 0.26 8.26 7.32
C LEU A 138 0.86 8.44 5.93
N TYR A 139 1.62 7.48 5.41
CA TYR A 139 2.14 7.53 4.04
C TYR A 139 1.00 7.61 3.03
N ASN A 140 0.03 6.70 3.15
CA ASN A 140 -1.13 6.63 2.27
C ASN A 140 -2.02 7.88 2.35
N ASN A 141 -2.17 8.49 3.55
CA ASN A 141 -3.02 9.65 3.81
C ASN A 141 -2.32 11.02 3.69
N ALA A 142 -0.99 11.08 3.85
CA ALA A 142 -0.22 12.34 3.80
C ALA A 142 0.25 12.68 2.39
N LEU A 143 0.25 11.69 1.48
CA LEU A 143 0.67 11.86 0.08
C LEU A 143 -0.50 11.71 -0.90
N VAL A 144 -1.68 11.34 -0.38
CA VAL A 144 -2.96 11.49 -1.05
C VAL A 144 -3.84 12.28 -0.09
N PRO A 145 -4.24 13.52 -0.40
CA PRO A 145 -5.23 14.19 0.42
C PRO A 145 -6.42 13.25 0.56
N LYS A 146 -6.86 12.98 1.81
CA LYS A 146 -8.05 12.16 2.08
C LYS A 146 -9.29 12.72 1.38
N ASP A 147 -9.25 14.02 1.09
CA ASP A 147 -10.25 14.75 0.33
C ASP A 147 -10.24 14.39 -1.17
N ASN A 148 -9.17 13.79 -1.71
CA ASN A 148 -9.02 13.53 -3.14
C ASN A 148 -8.92 12.04 -3.55
N TYR A 149 -8.50 11.08 -2.70
CA TYR A 149 -8.42 9.68 -3.15
C TYR A 149 -9.80 9.14 -3.54
N PHE A 150 -10.78 9.39 -2.65
CA PHE A 150 -12.16 9.03 -2.92
C PHE A 150 -12.66 9.79 -4.14
N ASP A 151 -12.41 11.09 -4.24
CA ASP A 151 -12.85 11.89 -5.39
C ASP A 151 -12.20 11.47 -6.71
N TRP A 152 -10.95 11.00 -6.71
CA TRP A 152 -10.28 10.45 -7.89
C TRP A 152 -10.85 9.10 -8.27
N VAL A 153 -11.01 8.18 -7.31
CA VAL A 153 -11.67 6.90 -7.56
C VAL A 153 -13.09 7.11 -8.05
N TYR A 154 -13.86 8.00 -7.41
CA TYR A 154 -15.22 8.34 -7.79
C TYR A 154 -15.27 9.02 -9.16
N GLY A 155 -14.34 9.93 -9.46
CA GLY A 155 -14.20 10.59 -10.74
C GLY A 155 -13.96 9.61 -11.88
N VAL A 156 -13.02 8.68 -11.72
CA VAL A 156 -12.79 7.60 -12.70
C VAL A 156 -14.01 6.69 -12.82
N VAL A 157 -14.64 6.34 -11.71
CA VAL A 157 -15.84 5.49 -11.74
C VAL A 157 -17.00 6.20 -12.45
N GLN A 158 -17.11 7.52 -12.35
CA GLN A 158 -18.10 8.32 -13.07
C GLN A 158 -17.88 8.34 -14.60
N THR A 159 -16.64 8.19 -15.06
CA THR A 159 -16.35 8.17 -16.50
C THR A 159 -16.63 6.82 -17.14
N ILE A 160 -16.80 5.73 -16.37
CA ILE A 160 -17.17 4.41 -16.92
C ILE A 160 -18.50 4.53 -17.69
N PRO A 161 -18.52 4.30 -19.02
CA PRO A 161 -19.73 4.51 -19.82
C PRO A 161 -20.88 3.58 -19.43
N ARG A 162 -22.12 3.99 -19.72
CA ARG A 162 -23.29 3.08 -19.59
C ARG A 162 -23.10 1.87 -20.51
N GLY A 163 -23.42 0.68 -20.00
CA GLY A 163 -23.23 -0.56 -20.76
C GLY A 163 -21.79 -1.07 -20.78
N ARG A 164 -20.87 -0.42 -20.05
CA ARG A 164 -19.50 -0.86 -19.84
C ARG A 164 -19.23 -1.17 -18.37
N VAL A 165 -18.20 -1.97 -18.14
CA VAL A 165 -17.66 -2.30 -16.82
C VAL A 165 -16.16 -2.13 -16.80
N SER A 166 -15.62 -1.78 -15.63
CA SER A 166 -14.17 -1.77 -15.40
C SER A 166 -13.82 -2.64 -14.20
N THR A 167 -12.53 -2.81 -13.93
CA THR A 167 -12.06 -3.59 -12.79
C THR A 167 -11.41 -2.70 -11.74
N TYR A 168 -11.44 -3.12 -10.48
CA TYR A 168 -10.70 -2.44 -9.41
C TYR A 168 -9.21 -2.28 -9.73
N GLY A 169 -8.62 -3.28 -10.41
CA GLY A 169 -7.23 -3.25 -10.85
C GLY A 169 -7.00 -2.17 -11.91
N ALA A 170 -7.82 -2.14 -12.96
CA ALA A 170 -7.73 -1.12 -14.01
C ALA A 170 -7.85 0.32 -13.47
N ILE A 171 -8.72 0.54 -12.48
CA ILE A 171 -8.87 1.85 -11.85
C ILE A 171 -7.64 2.21 -11.01
N ALA A 172 -7.10 1.27 -10.24
CA ALA A 172 -5.89 1.49 -9.44
C ALA A 172 -4.66 1.76 -10.33
N ASP A 173 -4.55 1.00 -11.41
CA ASP A 173 -3.49 1.12 -12.42
C ASP A 173 -3.53 2.49 -13.12
N TYR A 174 -4.70 2.88 -13.64
CA TYR A 174 -4.90 4.20 -14.27
C TYR A 174 -4.56 5.37 -13.35
N LEU A 175 -4.94 5.28 -12.08
CA LEU A 175 -4.61 6.33 -11.10
C LEU A 175 -3.13 6.28 -10.69
N SER A 176 -2.39 5.22 -11.03
CA SER A 176 -1.05 4.92 -10.52
C SER A 176 -0.97 5.06 -8.99
N LEU A 177 -2.07 4.73 -8.32
CA LEU A 177 -2.31 5.03 -6.91
C LEU A 177 -3.14 3.94 -6.23
N GLY A 178 -2.57 3.39 -5.15
CA GLY A 178 -3.22 2.39 -4.33
C GLY A 178 -3.35 1.03 -5.03
N SER A 179 -4.15 0.14 -4.45
CA SER A 179 -4.39 -1.20 -4.97
C SER A 179 -5.86 -1.40 -5.33
N ALA A 180 -6.16 -2.47 -6.08
CA ALA A 180 -7.53 -2.91 -6.34
C ALA A 180 -8.37 -3.00 -5.03
N ARG A 181 -7.73 -3.41 -3.92
CA ARG A 181 -8.38 -3.49 -2.61
C ARG A 181 -8.69 -2.11 -2.04
N MET A 182 -7.82 -1.12 -2.23
CA MET A 182 -8.05 0.26 -1.82
C MET A 182 -9.17 0.92 -2.63
N VAL A 183 -9.27 0.65 -3.93
CA VAL A 183 -10.42 1.07 -4.75
C VAL A 183 -11.71 0.44 -4.21
N GLY A 184 -11.69 -0.85 -3.87
CA GLY A 184 -12.83 -1.53 -3.23
C GLY A 184 -13.20 -0.95 -1.87
N TRP A 185 -12.21 -0.61 -1.05
CA TRP A 185 -12.41 0.10 0.21
C TRP A 185 -13.05 1.47 -0.02
N ALA A 186 -12.54 2.26 -0.97
CA ALA A 186 -13.09 3.56 -1.35
C ALA A 186 -14.56 3.46 -1.75
N LEU A 187 -14.90 2.52 -2.65
CA LEU A 187 -16.29 2.31 -3.05
C LEU A 187 -17.18 1.89 -1.88
N ASN A 188 -16.72 1.04 -0.97
CA ASN A 188 -17.50 0.65 0.21
C ASN A 188 -17.87 1.83 1.14
N GLN A 189 -17.14 2.95 1.09
CA GLN A 189 -17.46 4.15 1.86
C GLN A 189 -18.74 4.85 1.40
N LEU A 190 -19.25 4.54 0.20
CA LEU A 190 -20.51 5.09 -0.30
C LEU A 190 -21.73 4.68 0.55
N LYS A 191 -21.63 3.62 1.37
CA LYS A 191 -22.61 3.20 2.41
C LYS A 191 -24.08 3.43 2.05
N GLY A 192 -24.49 3.09 0.83
CA GLY A 192 -25.87 3.23 0.36
C GLY A 192 -26.41 4.66 0.18
N HIS A 193 -25.58 5.70 0.32
CA HIS A 193 -25.96 7.07 -0.03
C HIS A 193 -26.13 7.17 -1.55
N VAL A 194 -27.17 7.90 -1.97
CA VAL A 194 -27.46 8.16 -3.39
C VAL A 194 -26.43 9.15 -3.93
N SER A 195 -25.23 8.64 -4.21
CA SER A 195 -24.20 9.36 -4.95
C SER A 195 -24.35 9.02 -6.44
N ASN A 196 -24.01 9.96 -7.32
CA ASN A 196 -24.03 9.77 -8.78
C ASN A 196 -22.87 8.87 -9.28
N ILE A 197 -22.38 7.96 -8.44
CA ILE A 197 -21.22 7.11 -8.69
C ILE A 197 -21.72 5.73 -9.13
N PRO A 198 -21.48 5.30 -10.38
CA PRO A 198 -21.98 4.02 -10.90
C PRO A 198 -21.11 2.84 -10.43
N ALA A 199 -20.97 2.66 -9.12
CA ALA A 199 -20.12 1.62 -8.51
C ALA A 199 -20.51 0.19 -8.95
N HIS A 200 -21.75 -0.03 -9.41
CA HIS A 200 -22.19 -1.32 -9.97
C HIS A 200 -21.48 -1.70 -11.27
N ARG A 201 -20.77 -0.76 -11.92
CA ARG A 201 -19.94 -1.01 -13.11
C ARG A 201 -18.53 -1.49 -12.78
N VAL A 202 -18.16 -1.58 -11.50
CA VAL A 202 -16.83 -2.04 -11.08
C VAL A 202 -16.89 -3.49 -10.60
N VAL A 203 -16.27 -4.40 -11.34
CA VAL A 203 -16.25 -5.84 -11.06
C VAL A 203 -14.84 -6.33 -10.75
N ASN A 204 -14.69 -7.57 -10.28
CA ASN A 204 -13.35 -8.14 -10.13
C ASN A 204 -12.76 -8.54 -11.50
N VAL A 205 -11.48 -8.92 -11.51
CA VAL A 205 -10.76 -9.30 -12.75
C VAL A 205 -11.39 -10.48 -13.50
N LYS A 206 -12.16 -11.33 -12.80
CA LYS A 206 -12.88 -12.47 -13.40
C LYS A 206 -14.28 -12.09 -13.92
N GLY A 207 -14.68 -10.82 -13.81
CA GLY A 207 -16.02 -10.33 -14.14
C GLY A 207 -17.08 -10.67 -13.08
N GLU A 208 -16.70 -11.26 -11.95
CA GLU A 208 -17.63 -11.64 -10.89
C GLU A 208 -18.12 -10.39 -10.15
N LEU A 209 -19.43 -10.38 -9.85
CA LEU A 209 -20.05 -9.31 -9.10
C LEU A 209 -19.53 -9.30 -7.67
N SER A 210 -19.09 -8.13 -7.22
CA SER A 210 -18.46 -7.92 -5.92
C SER A 210 -19.11 -6.72 -5.22
N GLY A 211 -18.86 -6.53 -3.92
CA GLY A 211 -19.50 -5.46 -3.15
C GLY A 211 -20.78 -5.89 -2.44
N ARG A 212 -20.78 -7.09 -1.81
CA ARG A 212 -21.89 -7.58 -0.96
C ARG A 212 -22.34 -6.57 0.09
N MET A 213 -21.41 -5.81 0.66
CA MET A 213 -21.71 -4.75 1.63
C MET A 213 -22.53 -3.59 1.04
N MET A 214 -22.36 -3.28 -0.25
CA MET A 214 -23.06 -2.19 -0.94
C MET A 214 -24.33 -2.66 -1.65
N PHE A 215 -24.28 -3.83 -2.28
CA PHE A 215 -25.34 -4.35 -3.15
C PHE A 215 -26.17 -5.48 -2.52
N GLY A 216 -25.92 -5.80 -1.25
CA GLY A 216 -26.63 -6.86 -0.52
C GLY A 216 -26.12 -8.26 -0.81
N GLU A 217 -26.74 -9.26 -0.17
CA GLU A 217 -26.41 -10.67 -0.40
C GLU A 217 -26.60 -11.08 -1.86
N ALA A 218 -25.72 -11.97 -2.33
CA ALA A 218 -25.65 -12.50 -3.69
C ALA A 218 -25.43 -11.47 -4.83
N GLY A 219 -25.34 -10.16 -4.58
CA GLY A 219 -25.05 -9.17 -5.62
C GLY A 219 -26.19 -8.96 -6.63
N GLU A 220 -27.42 -9.39 -6.32
CA GLU A 220 -28.55 -9.32 -7.26
C GLU A 220 -28.93 -7.89 -7.63
N ARG A 221 -28.74 -6.93 -6.71
CA ARG A 221 -28.94 -5.51 -7.00
C ARG A 221 -27.95 -5.00 -8.04
N MET A 222 -26.69 -5.40 -7.95
CA MET A 222 -25.65 -5.06 -8.92
C MET A 222 -25.97 -5.65 -10.28
N ALA A 223 -26.36 -6.93 -10.31
CA ALA A 223 -26.79 -7.63 -11.52
C ALA A 223 -27.96 -6.91 -12.21
N LYS A 224 -28.98 -6.50 -11.45
CA LYS A 224 -30.14 -5.77 -11.98
C LYS A 224 -29.76 -4.43 -12.61
N LEU A 225 -28.85 -3.67 -11.98
CA LEU A 225 -28.39 -2.38 -12.51
C LEU A 225 -27.60 -2.55 -13.81
N LEU A 226 -26.69 -3.54 -13.84
CA LEU A 226 -25.92 -3.88 -15.03
C LEU A 226 -26.81 -4.33 -16.20
N ARG A 227 -27.76 -5.23 -15.95
CA ARG A 227 -28.73 -5.69 -16.96
C ARG A 227 -29.57 -4.54 -17.52
N LYS A 228 -29.96 -3.58 -16.68
CA LYS A 228 -30.70 -2.38 -17.13
C LYS A 228 -29.88 -1.49 -18.07
N GLU A 229 -28.56 -1.57 -17.99
CA GLU A 229 -27.63 -0.87 -18.88
C GLU A 229 -27.21 -1.70 -20.10
N GLY A 230 -27.78 -2.90 -20.27
CA GLY A 230 -27.47 -3.79 -21.40
C GLY A 230 -26.29 -4.72 -21.17
N VAL A 231 -25.69 -4.73 -19.98
CA VAL A 231 -24.59 -5.64 -19.64
C VAL A 231 -25.13 -7.04 -19.37
N LYS A 232 -24.58 -8.05 -20.04
CA LYS A 232 -24.99 -9.45 -19.88
C LYS A 232 -24.37 -10.05 -18.61
N VAL A 233 -25.23 -10.48 -17.69
CA VAL A 233 -24.83 -11.10 -16.42
C VAL A 233 -25.44 -12.49 -16.27
N VAL A 234 -24.58 -13.51 -16.19
CA VAL A 234 -24.91 -14.93 -16.01
C VAL A 234 -24.21 -15.42 -14.74
N ASP A 235 -24.91 -16.13 -13.86
CA ASP A 235 -24.35 -16.70 -12.62
C ASP A 235 -23.50 -15.70 -11.79
N HIS A 236 -24.03 -14.49 -11.58
CA HIS A 236 -23.35 -13.41 -10.87
C HIS A 236 -22.00 -13.00 -11.48
N LYS A 237 -21.87 -13.12 -12.80
CA LYS A 237 -20.68 -12.75 -13.55
C LYS A 237 -21.02 -12.08 -14.88
N VAL A 238 -20.31 -11.02 -15.22
CA VAL A 238 -20.39 -10.36 -16.54
C VAL A 238 -19.82 -11.32 -17.59
N THR A 239 -20.60 -11.62 -18.64
CA THR A 239 -20.25 -12.68 -19.61
C THR A 239 -20.70 -12.33 -21.04
N PRO A 240 -19.80 -12.39 -22.05
CA PRO A 240 -18.34 -12.44 -21.91
C PRO A 240 -17.82 -11.10 -21.38
N MET A 241 -16.75 -11.11 -20.60
CA MET A 241 -16.25 -9.89 -19.94
C MET A 241 -15.69 -8.91 -20.98
N GLU A 242 -15.00 -9.44 -21.99
CA GLU A 242 -14.33 -8.70 -23.05
C GLU A 242 -15.28 -7.75 -23.82
N ASP A 243 -16.54 -8.15 -24.04
CA ASP A 243 -17.52 -7.34 -24.77
C ASP A 243 -17.94 -6.07 -24.02
N PHE A 244 -17.81 -6.08 -22.69
CA PHE A 244 -18.27 -5.00 -21.82
C PHE A 244 -17.13 -4.27 -21.12
N PHE A 245 -15.91 -4.81 -21.15
CA PHE A 245 -14.77 -4.19 -20.50
C PHE A 245 -14.45 -2.82 -21.09
N TRP A 246 -14.04 -1.91 -20.21
CA TRP A 246 -13.58 -0.58 -20.53
C TRP A 246 -12.41 -0.24 -19.61
N HIS A 247 -11.28 0.12 -20.21
CA HIS A 247 -10.14 0.65 -19.50
C HIS A 247 -10.25 2.18 -19.35
N PRO A 248 -9.89 2.76 -18.19
CA PRO A 248 -9.93 4.21 -18.01
C PRO A 248 -9.10 5.05 -19.00
N GLU A 249 -8.12 4.45 -19.67
CA GLU A 249 -7.34 5.09 -20.74
C GLU A 249 -8.10 5.26 -22.06
N GLU A 250 -9.24 4.58 -22.24
CA GLU A 250 -10.08 4.69 -23.43
C GLU A 250 -11.01 5.93 -23.40
N GLY A 251 -10.98 6.72 -22.31
CA GLY A 251 -11.90 7.82 -22.00
C GLY A 251 -11.35 9.22 -22.15
#